data_AF-A0A7C3E7S5-F1
#
_entry.id   AF-A0A7C3E7S5-F1
#
_cell.length_a   1.000
_cell.length_b   1.000
_cell.length_c   1.000
_cell.angle_alpha   90.00
_cell.angle_beta   90.00
_cell.angle_gamma   90.00
#
_symmetry.space_group_name_H-M   'P 1'
#
loop_
_entity.id
_entity.type
_entity.pdbx_description
1 polymer ?
#
loop_
_entity_poly.entity_id
_entity_poly.type
_entity_poly.pdbx_seq_one_letter_code
_entity_poly.pdbx_strand_id
1 'polypeptide(L)'
;LAGKFTADTRFGEGDFRRHWHENPEEYQVFLKDLETVEALRKLVRPDRNLATVALQFVLANPAVSTVIPGIKTVAQMEANLKAAQLPPLSKEELAYIDSIVPPGGGRKIWPA
;
A
#
# COMPACT_ATOMS: atom_id res chain seq x y z
N LEU A 1 0.31 -3.17 1.07
CA LEU A 1 -0.96 -2.44 0.75
C LEU A 1 -2.06 -3.30 0.10
N ALA A 2 -1.76 -4.37 -0.66
CA ALA A 2 -2.81 -5.32 -1.08
C ALA A 2 -3.45 -6.13 0.06
N GLY A 3 -2.93 -6.01 1.30
CA GLY A 3 -3.50 -6.61 2.51
C GLY A 3 -3.29 -8.11 2.69
N LYS A 4 -2.54 -8.77 1.79
CA LYS A 4 -2.43 -10.24 1.69
C LYS A 4 -1.11 -10.86 2.16
N PHE A 5 -0.12 -10.05 2.51
CA PHE A 5 1.20 -10.55 2.93
C PHE A 5 1.30 -10.58 4.45
N THR A 6 2.08 -11.54 4.94
CA THR A 6 2.37 -11.83 6.36
C THR A 6 3.85 -12.19 6.51
N ALA A 7 4.33 -12.31 7.75
CA ALA A 7 5.71 -12.76 8.02
C ALA A 7 5.99 -14.19 7.47
N ASP A 8 4.95 -15.00 7.30
CA ASP A 8 5.03 -16.36 6.76
C ASP A 8 4.95 -16.40 5.22
N THR A 9 4.71 -15.26 4.56
CA THR A 9 4.67 -15.21 3.10
C THR A 9 6.02 -15.62 2.53
N ARG A 10 6.00 -16.49 1.51
CA ARG A 10 7.18 -16.85 0.73
C ARG A 10 6.91 -16.59 -0.74
N PHE A 11 7.94 -16.16 -1.47
CA PHE A 11 7.87 -15.88 -2.89
C PHE A 11 8.44 -17.06 -3.68
N GLY A 12 7.79 -17.42 -4.79
CA GLY A 12 8.15 -18.58 -5.60
C GLY A 12 9.45 -18.40 -6.38
N GLU A 13 9.90 -19.47 -7.02
CA GLU A 13 11.08 -19.44 -7.90
C GLU A 13 10.91 -18.41 -9.03
N GLY A 14 11.95 -17.63 -9.32
CA GLY A 14 11.94 -16.56 -10.32
C GLY A 14 11.28 -15.24 -9.89
N ASP A 15 10.69 -15.15 -8.70
CA ASP A 15 10.15 -13.90 -8.16
C ASP A 15 11.26 -13.05 -7.54
N PHE A 16 11.47 -11.83 -8.05
CA PHE A 16 12.49 -10.93 -7.53
C PHE A 16 12.37 -10.73 -6.02
N ARG A 17 11.15 -10.66 -5.47
CA ARG A 17 10.91 -10.40 -4.05
C ARG A 17 11.44 -11.47 -3.09
N ARG A 18 11.92 -12.60 -3.61
CA ARG A 18 12.69 -13.56 -2.82
C ARG A 18 13.86 -12.92 -2.09
N HIS A 19 14.54 -11.94 -2.71
CA HIS A 19 15.67 -11.26 -2.09
C HIS A 19 15.29 -10.54 -0.79
N TRP A 20 14.00 -10.16 -0.61
CA TRP A 20 13.49 -9.57 0.64
C TRP A 20 13.56 -10.55 1.84
N HIS A 21 13.70 -11.85 1.61
CA HIS A 21 13.80 -12.86 2.67
C HIS A 21 15.21 -13.45 2.80
N GLU A 22 15.97 -13.43 1.71
CA GLU A 22 17.31 -14.04 1.65
C GLU A 22 18.38 -13.09 2.20
N ASN A 23 18.17 -11.77 2.11
CA ASN A 23 19.02 -10.77 2.74
C ASN A 23 18.46 -10.36 4.11
N PRO A 24 19.24 -10.47 5.22
CA PRO A 24 18.76 -10.14 6.56
C PRO A 24 18.31 -8.68 6.73
N GLU A 25 19.03 -7.73 6.14
CA GLU A 25 18.68 -6.30 6.23
C GLU A 25 17.35 -6.00 5.54
N GLU A 26 17.15 -6.55 4.35
CA GLU A 26 15.90 -6.42 3.62
C GLU A 26 14.74 -7.16 4.28
N TYR A 27 15.02 -8.27 4.98
CA TYR A 27 14.00 -8.98 5.74
C TYR A 27 13.49 -8.14 6.92
N GLN A 28 14.38 -7.46 7.64
CA GLN A 28 13.96 -6.50 8.67
C GLN A 28 13.10 -5.37 8.10
N VAL A 29 13.45 -4.89 6.90
CA VAL A 29 12.66 -3.89 6.19
C VAL A 29 11.28 -4.43 5.80
N PHE A 30 11.20 -5.68 5.31
CA PHE A 30 9.91 -6.32 5.01
C PHE A 30 9.02 -6.45 6.25
N LEU A 31 9.58 -6.83 7.40
CA LEU A 31 8.84 -6.90 8.67
C LEU A 31 8.31 -5.53 9.09
N LYS A 32 9.13 -4.48 8.99
CA LYS A 32 8.69 -3.10 9.27
C LYS A 32 7.61 -2.60 8.30
N ASP A 33 7.69 -2.98 7.03
CA ASP A 33 6.66 -2.70 6.03
C ASP A 33 5.33 -3.39 6.43
N LEU A 34 5.37 -4.61 6.99
CA LEU A 34 4.17 -5.30 7.49
C LEU A 34 3.56 -4.57 8.70
N GLU A 35 4.38 -4.15 9.67
CA GLU A 35 3.93 -3.35 10.83
C GLU A 35 3.25 -2.05 10.39
N THR A 36 3.85 -1.35 9.41
CA THR A 36 3.30 -0.14 8.81
C THR A 36 1.92 -0.41 8.18
N VAL A 37 1.81 -1.49 7.39
CA VAL A 37 0.55 -1.89 6.75
C VAL A 37 -0.51 -2.23 7.80
N GLU A 38 -0.13 -2.85 8.91
CA GLU A 38 -1.04 -3.18 10.00
C GLU A 38 -1.55 -1.93 10.70
N ALA A 39 -0.69 -0.95 10.99
CA ALA A 39 -1.10 0.34 11.55
C ALA A 39 -2.09 1.09 10.63
N LEU A 40 -1.91 0.98 9.32
CA LEU A 40 -2.82 1.57 8.32
C LEU A 40 -4.17 0.86 8.22
N ARG A 41 -4.33 -0.37 8.76
CA ARG A 41 -5.63 -1.06 8.75
C ARG A 41 -6.72 -0.32 9.51
N LYS A 42 -6.38 0.61 10.42
CA LYS A 42 -7.36 1.47 11.08
C LYS A 42 -8.18 2.34 10.12
N LEU A 43 -7.68 2.58 8.91
CA LEU A 43 -8.37 3.35 7.87
C LEU A 43 -9.34 2.49 7.03
N VAL A 44 -9.36 1.18 7.22
CA VAL A 44 -10.27 0.28 6.51
C VAL A 44 -11.70 0.47 7.01
N ARG A 45 -12.64 0.52 6.07
CA ARG A 45 -14.09 0.60 6.30
C ARG A 45 -14.80 -0.49 5.48
N PRO A 46 -16.07 -0.83 5.77
CA PRO A 46 -16.80 -1.85 4.99
C PRO A 46 -16.82 -1.60 3.48
N ASP A 47 -16.79 -0.33 3.07
CA ASP A 47 -16.77 0.12 1.68
C ASP A 47 -15.37 0.42 1.12
N ARG A 48 -14.33 0.43 1.98
CA ARG A 48 -12.97 0.90 1.64
C ARG A 48 -11.90 -0.02 2.22
N ASN A 49 -11.21 -0.77 1.36
CA ASN A 49 -10.10 -1.64 1.76
C ASN A 49 -8.73 -0.92 1.68
N LEU A 50 -7.64 -1.58 2.11
CA LEU A 50 -6.29 -1.01 2.09
C LEU A 50 -5.81 -0.59 0.68
N ALA A 51 -6.19 -1.33 -0.36
CA ALA A 51 -5.83 -0.95 -1.73
C ALA A 51 -6.56 0.33 -2.14
N THR A 52 -7.84 0.46 -1.77
CA THR A 52 -8.62 1.68 -1.97
C THR A 52 -7.99 2.87 -1.23
N VAL A 53 -7.60 2.70 0.05
CA VAL A 53 -6.89 3.73 0.84
C VAL A 53 -5.60 4.16 0.14
N ALA A 54 -4.81 3.20 -0.34
CA ALA A 54 -3.56 3.49 -1.04
C ALA A 54 -3.77 4.31 -2.33
N LEU A 55 -4.79 3.97 -3.13
CA LEU A 55 -5.12 4.72 -4.34
C LEU A 55 -5.62 6.14 -4.02
N GLN A 56 -6.47 6.29 -3.01
CA GLN A 56 -6.95 7.60 -2.57
C GLN A 56 -5.81 8.46 -2.01
N PHE A 57 -4.85 7.88 -1.31
CA PHE A 57 -3.67 8.60 -0.82
C PHE A 57 -2.86 9.21 -1.96
N VAL A 58 -2.62 8.44 -3.04
CA VAL A 58 -1.90 8.97 -4.21
C VAL A 58 -2.72 10.07 -4.90
N LEU A 59 -4.03 9.89 -5.04
CA LEU A 59 -4.94 10.89 -5.63
C LEU A 59 -5.10 12.15 -4.77
N ALA A 60 -4.80 12.10 -3.47
CA ALA A 60 -4.91 13.25 -2.58
C ALA A 60 -3.83 14.31 -2.85
N ASN A 61 -2.74 13.96 -3.54
CA ASN A 61 -1.70 14.91 -3.91
C ASN A 61 -2.18 15.78 -5.08
N PRO A 62 -2.24 17.13 -4.94
CA PRO A 62 -2.75 18.01 -5.99
C PRO A 62 -1.94 17.99 -7.30
N ALA A 63 -0.69 17.51 -7.27
CA ALA A 63 0.11 17.34 -8.48
C ALA A 63 -0.20 16.05 -9.26
N VAL A 64 -1.02 15.15 -8.70
CA VAL A 64 -1.38 13.87 -9.33
C VAL A 64 -2.69 14.02 -10.08
N SER A 65 -2.65 13.81 -11.40
CA SER A 65 -3.85 13.81 -12.25
C SER A 65 -4.47 12.43 -12.44
N THR A 66 -3.67 11.36 -12.31
CA THR A 66 -4.11 9.98 -12.57
C THR A 66 -3.28 8.98 -11.77
N VAL A 67 -3.88 7.83 -11.47
CA VAL A 67 -3.22 6.68 -10.85
C VAL A 67 -3.34 5.46 -11.76
N ILE A 68 -2.29 4.63 -11.83
CA ILE A 68 -2.25 3.43 -12.66
C ILE A 68 -2.25 2.19 -11.75
N PRO A 69 -3.42 1.66 -11.36
CA PRO A 69 -3.48 0.48 -10.53
C PRO A 69 -3.30 -0.79 -11.37
N GLY A 70 -2.61 -1.80 -10.80
CA GLY A 70 -2.51 -3.13 -11.42
C GLY A 70 -3.85 -3.87 -11.37
N ILE A 71 -4.19 -4.59 -12.44
CA ILE A 71 -5.45 -5.32 -12.60
C ILE A 71 -5.16 -6.68 -13.25
N LYS A 72 -5.63 -7.76 -12.63
CA LYS A 72 -5.60 -9.12 -13.18
C LYS A 72 -6.98 -9.77 -13.27
N THR A 73 -7.98 -9.21 -12.57
CA THR A 73 -9.35 -9.74 -12.53
C THR A 73 -10.37 -8.60 -12.59
N VAL A 74 -11.59 -8.90 -13.02
CA VAL A 74 -12.71 -7.95 -13.03
C VAL A 74 -12.99 -7.40 -11.63
N ALA A 75 -12.96 -8.26 -10.60
CA ALA A 75 -13.14 -7.82 -9.21
C ALA A 75 -12.08 -6.79 -8.77
N GLN A 76 -10.83 -6.92 -9.24
CA GLN A 76 -9.79 -5.90 -8.97
C GLN A 76 -10.07 -4.60 -9.73
N MET A 77 -10.52 -4.68 -10.98
CA MET A 77 -10.92 -3.51 -11.76
C MET A 77 -12.03 -2.74 -11.03
N GLU A 78 -13.09 -3.42 -10.61
CA GLU A 78 -14.20 -2.81 -9.88
C GLU A 78 -13.75 -2.19 -8.55
N ALA A 79 -12.90 -2.90 -7.78
CA ALA A 79 -12.35 -2.37 -6.53
C ALA A 79 -11.47 -1.13 -6.74
N ASN A 80 -10.68 -1.09 -7.81
CA ASN A 80 -9.85 0.05 -8.17
C ASN A 80 -10.71 1.26 -8.60
N LEU A 81 -11.75 1.03 -9.40
CA LEU A 81 -12.69 2.08 -9.82
C LEU A 81 -13.42 2.71 -8.63
N LYS A 82 -13.82 1.90 -7.65
CA LYS A 82 -14.45 2.40 -6.41
C LYS A 82 -13.59 3.42 -5.67
N ALA A 83 -12.25 3.34 -5.76
CA ALA A 83 -11.38 4.31 -5.10
C ALA A 83 -11.59 5.75 -5.56
N ALA A 84 -11.94 5.95 -6.84
CA ALA A 84 -12.24 7.27 -7.40
C ALA A 84 -13.69 7.73 -7.13
N GLN A 85 -14.58 6.83 -6.74
CA GLN A 85 -16.01 7.12 -6.51
C GLN A 85 -16.33 7.40 -5.05
N LEU A 86 -15.52 6.89 -4.12
CA LEU A 86 -15.67 7.15 -2.69
C LEU A 86 -15.16 8.55 -2.33
N PRO A 87 -15.67 9.14 -1.23
CA PRO A 87 -15.13 10.39 -0.70
C PRO A 87 -13.61 10.31 -0.51
N PRO A 88 -12.86 11.38 -0.82
CA PRO A 88 -11.42 11.41 -0.62
C PRO A 88 -11.05 11.22 0.86
N LEU A 89 -9.79 10.89 1.13
CA LEU A 89 -9.29 10.83 2.50
C LEU A 89 -9.50 12.17 3.20
N SER A 90 -9.97 12.14 4.45
CA SER A 90 -10.10 13.36 5.24
C SER A 90 -8.72 13.90 5.65
N LYS A 91 -8.67 15.15 6.11
CA LYS A 91 -7.42 15.75 6.62
C LYS A 91 -6.87 14.98 7.82
N GLU A 92 -7.77 14.47 8.66
CA GLU A 92 -7.45 13.66 9.84
C GLU A 92 -6.90 12.29 9.42
N GLU A 93 -7.47 11.67 8.38
CA GLU A 93 -6.97 10.41 7.83
C GLU A 93 -5.59 10.58 7.20
N LEU A 94 -5.35 11.67 6.47
CA LEU A 94 -4.03 12.00 5.91
C LEU A 94 -3.01 12.27 7.02
N ALA A 95 -3.38 13.05 8.05
CA ALA A 95 -2.51 13.30 9.20
C ALA A 95 -2.18 12.01 9.97
N TYR A 96 -3.13 11.07 10.06
CA TYR A 96 -2.87 9.75 10.63
C TYR A 96 -1.87 8.96 9.80
N ILE A 97 -1.96 8.98 8.46
CA ILE A 97 -0.95 8.37 7.58
C ILE A 97 0.43 9.00 7.83
N ASP A 98 0.53 10.33 7.87
CA ASP A 98 1.80 11.03 8.13
C ASP A 98 2.42 10.68 9.49
N SER A 99 1.59 10.38 10.49
CA SER A 99 2.07 9.93 11.81
C SER A 99 2.66 8.51 11.80
N ILE A 100 2.27 7.67 10.84
CA ILE A 100 2.82 6.32 10.66
C ILE A 100 4.04 6.38 9.73
N VAL A 101 3.90 7.06 8.61
CA VAL A 101 4.93 7.23 7.58
C VAL A 101 5.10 8.72 7.32
N PRO A 102 6.07 9.37 7.98
CA PRO A 102 6.32 10.79 7.79
C PRO A 102 6.58 11.14 6.32
N PRO A 103 6.21 12.34 5.85
CA PRO A 103 6.53 12.79 4.50
C PRO A 103 8.03 12.61 4.18
N GLY A 104 8.32 11.95 3.06
CA GLY A 104 9.68 11.57 2.67
C GLY A 104 10.23 10.29 3.32
N GLY A 105 9.49 9.67 4.25
CA GLY A 105 9.88 8.50 5.03
C GLY A 105 9.52 7.13 4.44
N GLY A 106 9.14 7.05 3.17
CA GLY A 106 8.78 5.79 2.50
C GLY A 106 9.96 5.08 1.86
N ARG A 107 9.96 3.73 1.89
CA ARG A 107 10.95 2.91 1.21
C ARG A 107 10.88 3.07 -0.32
N LYS A 108 12.02 3.36 -0.96
CA LYS A 108 12.17 3.19 -2.41
C LYS A 108 12.39 1.72 -2.71
N ILE A 109 11.47 1.11 -3.45
CA ILE A 109 11.46 -0.33 -3.76
C ILE A 109 12.10 -0.68 -5.10
N TRP A 110 12.61 0.32 -5.84
CA TRP A 110 13.22 0.18 -7.16
C TRP A 110 14.61 0.85 -7.17
N PRO A 111 15.61 0.29 -7.87
CA PRO A 111 16.87 0.99 -8.10
C PRO A 111 16.57 2.20 -9.00
N ALA A 112 16.50 3.38 -8.41
CA ALA A 112 16.58 4.64 -9.14
C ALA A 112 18.05 4.97 -9.38
#